data_AF-A0A9E5KGI1-F1
#
_entry.id   AF-A0A9E5KGI1-F1
#
_cell.length_a   1.000
_cell.length_b   1.000
_cell.length_c   1.000
_cell.angle_alpha   90.00
_cell.angle_beta   90.00
_cell.angle_gamma   90.00
#
_symmetry.space_group_name_H-M   'P 1'
#
loop_
_entity.id
_entity.type
_entity.pdbx_description
1 polymer ?
#
loop_
_entity_poly.entity_id
_entity_poly.type
_entity_poly.pdbx_seq_one_letter_code
_entity_poly.pdbx_strand_id
1 'polypeptide(L)'
;MRVAMLSVHTSPLAGLGGKEAGGMNVYVRELSRELGRRGIIVDIFTRSQDPQSPRIVAVERNVTLVTLPAGPEAPYDKNLILDHHAEFVAGMQDYAQLHHYHYDIIHSHY
;
A
#
# COMPACT_ATOMS: atom_id res chain seq x y z
N MET A 1 1.93 -17.66 -5.60
CA MET A 1 2.32 -16.38 -6.22
C MET A 1 1.89 -15.25 -5.29
N ARG A 2 2.78 -14.29 -5.02
CA ARG A 2 2.54 -13.12 -4.17
C ARG A 2 2.93 -11.84 -4.92
N VAL A 3 2.05 -10.84 -4.87
CA VAL A 3 2.20 -9.55 -5.54
C VAL A 3 2.38 -8.45 -4.50
N ALA A 4 3.41 -7.62 -4.68
CA ALA A 4 3.51 -6.34 -3.98
C ALA A 4 2.81 -5.27 -4.83
N MET A 5 1.72 -4.72 -4.32
CA MET A 5 0.93 -3.67 -4.96
C MET A 5 1.26 -2.33 -4.31
N LEU A 6 1.83 -1.36 -5.01
CA LEU A 6 2.29 -0.11 -4.39
C LEU A 6 1.32 1.03 -4.71
N SER A 7 0.91 1.76 -3.68
CA SER A 7 0.07 2.97 -3.75
C SER A 7 0.60 4.00 -2.76
N VAL A 8 1.74 4.64 -3.11
CA VAL A 8 2.51 5.48 -2.15
C VAL A 8 1.80 6.78 -1.81
N HIS A 9 1.13 7.38 -2.79
CA HIS A 9 0.55 8.72 -2.65
C HIS A 9 -0.63 8.78 -1.69
N THR A 10 -1.50 7.80 -1.75
CA THR A 10 -2.76 7.78 -0.98
C THR A 10 -3.17 6.33 -0.69
N SER A 11 -3.75 6.10 0.48
CA SER A 11 -4.26 4.78 0.83
C SER A 11 -5.47 4.39 -0.03
N PRO A 12 -5.52 3.17 -0.59
CA PRO A 12 -6.67 2.68 -1.36
C PRO A 12 -7.91 2.42 -0.48
N LEU A 13 -7.75 2.44 0.85
CA LEU A 13 -8.84 2.38 1.82
C LEU A 13 -9.27 3.76 2.34
N ALA A 14 -8.64 4.85 1.88
CA ALA A 14 -9.10 6.20 2.20
C ALA A 14 -10.57 6.37 1.76
N GLY A 15 -11.38 6.98 2.64
CA GLY A 15 -12.82 7.11 2.44
C GLY A 15 -13.19 7.74 1.10
N LEU A 16 -14.10 7.09 0.37
CA LEU A 16 -14.65 7.60 -0.89
C LEU A 16 -15.23 9.01 -0.67
N GLY A 17 -14.79 9.98 -1.48
CA GLY A 17 -15.24 11.37 -1.41
C GLY A 17 -14.32 12.33 -0.65
N GLY A 18 -13.24 11.86 -0.02
CA GLY A 18 -12.14 12.72 0.42
C GLY A 18 -11.40 13.34 -0.77
N LYS A 19 -10.76 14.50 -0.57
CA LYS A 19 -9.99 15.25 -1.61
C LYS A 19 -8.95 14.41 -2.38
N GLU A 20 -8.60 13.24 -1.85
CA GLU A 20 -7.56 12.32 -2.33
C GLU A 20 -8.08 10.92 -2.71
N ALA A 21 -9.38 10.63 -2.53
CA ALA A 21 -9.99 9.34 -2.89
C ALA A 21 -10.42 9.33 -4.37
N GLY A 22 -9.43 9.26 -5.26
CA GLY A 22 -9.64 9.23 -6.71
C GLY A 22 -9.93 7.83 -7.26
N GLY A 23 -10.17 7.76 -8.58
CA GLY A 23 -10.42 6.49 -9.29
C GLY A 23 -9.29 5.46 -9.17
N MET A 24 -8.04 5.90 -8.95
CA MET A 24 -6.90 5.01 -8.76
C MET A 24 -7.00 4.18 -7.47
N ASN A 25 -7.48 4.79 -6.38
CA ASN A 25 -7.65 4.08 -5.10
C ASN A 25 -8.68 2.96 -5.22
N VAL A 26 -9.77 3.24 -5.94
CA VAL A 26 -10.78 2.23 -6.28
C VAL A 26 -10.19 1.15 -7.17
N TYR A 27 -9.44 1.53 -8.21
CA TYR A 27 -8.79 0.59 -9.12
C TYR A 27 -7.86 -0.38 -8.36
N VAL A 28 -6.92 0.14 -7.56
CA VAL A 28 -5.96 -0.67 -6.79
C VAL A 28 -6.69 -1.61 -5.84
N ARG A 29 -7.70 -1.10 -5.13
CA ARG A 29 -8.51 -1.90 -4.20
C ARG A 29 -9.25 -3.03 -4.93
N GLU A 30 -10.02 -2.72 -5.96
CA GLU A 30 -10.84 -3.73 -6.65
C GLU A 30 -9.99 -4.73 -7.44
N LEU A 31 -8.89 -4.29 -8.07
CA LEU A 31 -7.94 -5.20 -8.72
C LEU A 31 -7.33 -6.17 -7.71
N SER A 32 -6.85 -5.66 -6.57
CA SER A 32 -6.24 -6.50 -5.53
C SER A 32 -7.24 -7.53 -4.98
N ARG A 33 -8.50 -7.12 -4.78
CA ARG A 33 -9.59 -8.01 -4.36
C ARG A 33 -9.86 -9.11 -5.37
N GLU A 34 -9.94 -8.78 -6.65
CA GLU A 34 -10.17 -9.77 -7.70
C GLU A 34 -9.00 -10.76 -7.83
N LEU A 35 -7.75 -10.29 -7.71
CA LEU A 35 -6.57 -11.16 -7.63
C LEU A 35 -6.64 -12.09 -6.41
N GLY A 36 -7.02 -11.54 -5.25
CA GLY A 36 -7.22 -12.29 -4.00
C GLY A 36 -8.22 -13.44 -4.15
N ARG A 37 -9.36 -13.18 -4.79
CA ARG A 37 -10.40 -14.18 -5.09
C ARG A 37 -9.90 -15.29 -6.00
N ARG A 38 -8.94 -15.00 -6.88
CA ARG A 38 -8.29 -15.99 -7.75
C ARG A 38 -7.17 -16.77 -7.06
N GLY A 39 -6.97 -16.56 -5.75
CA GLY A 39 -5.97 -17.28 -4.95
C GLY A 39 -4.59 -16.64 -4.96
N ILE A 40 -4.44 -15.43 -5.51
CA ILE A 40 -3.18 -14.70 -5.54
C ILE A 40 -3.06 -13.91 -4.24
N ILE A 41 -1.91 -13.98 -3.58
CA ILE A 41 -1.65 -13.20 -2.36
C ILE A 41 -1.23 -11.79 -2.77
N VAL A 42 -1.88 -10.77 -2.23
CA VAL A 42 -1.59 -9.37 -2.54
C VAL A 42 -1.33 -8.62 -1.24
N ASP A 43 -0.14 -8.04 -1.13
CA ASP A 43 0.16 -7.04 -0.10
C ASP A 43 0.16 -5.67 -0.76
N ILE A 44 -0.74 -4.80 -0.33
CA ILE A 44 -0.84 -3.43 -0.79
C ILE A 44 -0.02 -2.54 0.14
N PHE A 45 1.03 -1.91 -0.37
CA PHE A 45 1.88 -1.01 0.39
C PHE A 45 1.45 0.44 0.16
N THR A 46 1.20 1.16 1.25
CA THR A 46 0.88 2.60 1.24
C THR A 46 1.72 3.33 2.28
N ARG A 47 1.97 4.62 2.04
CA ARG A 47 2.59 5.49 3.04
C ARG A 47 1.61 5.78 4.17
N SER A 48 2.11 5.91 5.39
CA SER A 48 1.34 6.37 6.54
C SER A 48 1.01 7.85 6.43
N GLN A 49 -0.25 8.18 6.63
CA GLN A 49 -0.76 9.56 6.70
C GLN A 49 -1.27 9.90 8.11
N ASP A 50 -1.19 8.96 9.06
CA ASP A 50 -1.58 9.13 10.46
C ASP A 50 -0.89 8.04 11.31
N PRO A 51 -0.06 8.39 12.31
CA PRO A 51 0.67 7.42 13.11
C PRO A 51 -0.24 6.52 13.97
N GLN A 52 -1.49 6.93 14.20
CA GLN A 52 -2.48 6.15 14.97
C GLN A 52 -3.24 5.13 14.11
N SER A 53 -3.13 5.23 12.79
CA SER A 53 -3.80 4.30 11.88
C SER A 53 -3.17 2.90 11.94
N PRO A 54 -3.98 1.82 11.83
CA PRO A 54 -3.45 0.46 11.84
C PRO A 54 -2.39 0.24 10.74
N ARG A 55 -1.29 -0.42 11.11
CA ARG A 55 -0.19 -0.74 10.18
C ARG A 55 -0.52 -1.86 9.22
N ILE A 56 -1.36 -2.81 9.65
CA ILE A 56 -1.71 -3.99 8.86
C ILE A 56 -3.23 -4.16 8.94
N VAL A 57 -3.90 -4.21 7.79
CA VAL A 57 -5.35 -4.37 7.70
C VAL A 57 -5.66 -5.47 6.70
N ALA A 58 -6.41 -6.49 7.12
CA ALA A 58 -6.96 -7.48 6.20
C ALA A 58 -8.10 -6.85 5.38
N VAL A 59 -7.96 -6.80 4.06
CA VAL A 59 -8.93 -6.17 3.15
C VAL A 59 -9.94 -7.20 2.63
N GLU A 60 -9.44 -8.36 2.21
CA GLU A 60 -10.22 -9.52 1.76
C GLU A 60 -9.37 -10.78 1.94
N ARG A 61 -9.91 -11.96 1.63
CA ARG A 61 -9.11 -13.18 1.55
C ARG A 61 -7.92 -12.95 0.61
N ASN A 62 -6.72 -13.27 1.10
CA ASN A 62 -5.45 -13.11 0.39
C ASN A 62 -5.05 -11.66 0.10
N VAL A 63 -5.72 -10.64 0.67
CA VAL A 63 -5.39 -9.22 0.43
C VAL A 63 -5.16 -8.49 1.74
N THR A 64 -3.98 -7.92 1.90
CA THR A 64 -3.56 -7.19 3.10
C THR A 64 -3.12 -5.79 2.70
N LEU A 65 -3.56 -4.75 3.41
CA LEU A 65 -2.97 -3.42 3.35
C LEU A 65 -1.87 -3.31 4.41
N VAL A 66 -0.69 -2.87 3.99
CA VAL A 66 0.48 -2.61 4.82
C VAL A 66 0.80 -1.11 4.72
N THR A 67 0.66 -0.42 5.84
CA THR A 67 0.90 1.02 5.97
C THR A 67 2.29 1.24 6.56
N LEU A 68 3.20 1.79 5.77
CA LEU A 68 4.60 1.99 6.14
C LEU A 68 4.87 3.43 6.59
N PRO A 69 5.64 3.63 7.68
CA PRO A 69 6.21 4.95 7.94
C PRO A 69 7.22 5.28 6.83
N ALA A 70 7.05 6.45 6.21
CA ALA A 70 8.03 7.05 5.32
C ALA A 70 7.78 8.55 5.28
N GLY A 71 8.74 9.32 5.77
CA GLY A 71 8.57 10.74 6.06
C GLY A 71 7.48 11.04 7.10
N PRO A 72 6.97 12.28 7.15
CA PRO A 72 5.99 12.70 8.15
C PRO A 72 4.68 11.91 8.04
N GLU A 73 4.24 11.26 9.11
CA GLU A 73 2.99 10.48 9.17
C GLU A 73 1.73 11.35 9.27
N ALA A 74 1.59 12.30 8.35
CA ALA A 74 0.48 13.24 8.24
C ALA A 74 0.14 13.42 6.75
N PRO A 75 -1.00 14.06 6.40
CA PRO A 75 -1.22 14.51 5.03
C PRO A 75 0.00 15.30 4.53
N TYR A 76 0.47 14.98 3.32
CA TYR A 76 1.75 15.44 2.80
C TYR A 76 1.61 15.81 1.33
N ASP A 77 2.37 16.81 0.87
CA ASP A 77 2.34 17.20 -0.53
C ASP A 77 2.83 16.05 -1.41
N LYS A 78 1.98 15.62 -2.35
CA LYS A 78 2.28 14.55 -3.30
C LYS A 78 3.57 14.78 -4.09
N ASN A 79 3.96 16.04 -4.33
CA ASN A 79 5.16 16.37 -5.08
C ASN A 79 6.44 16.19 -4.25
N LEU A 80 6.32 16.15 -2.91
CA LEU A 80 7.44 15.96 -1.99
C LEU A 80 7.57 14.50 -1.52
N ILE A 81 6.64 13.61 -1.89
CA ILE A 81 6.68 12.19 -1.51
C ILE A 81 7.94 11.50 -2.03
N LEU A 82 8.48 11.95 -3.18
CA LEU A 82 9.71 11.42 -3.76
C LEU A 82 10.91 11.53 -2.81
N ASP A 83 10.93 12.51 -1.90
CA ASP A 83 12.01 12.70 -0.94
C ASP A 83 12.09 11.53 0.06
N HIS A 84 10.99 10.80 0.25
CA HIS A 84 10.88 9.69 1.21
C HIS A 84 10.78 8.31 0.53
N HIS A 85 11.01 8.22 -0.79
CA HIS A 85 10.91 6.94 -1.52
C HIS A 85 11.92 5.90 -1.03
N ALA A 86 13.14 6.30 -0.69
CA ALA A 86 14.14 5.37 -0.17
C ALA A 86 13.70 4.73 1.16
N GLU A 87 13.11 5.53 2.05
CA GLU A 87 12.56 5.05 3.32
C GLU A 87 11.36 4.12 3.10
N PHE A 88 10.47 4.47 2.16
CA PHE A 88 9.35 3.62 1.80
C PHE A 88 9.79 2.24 1.26
N VAL A 89 10.78 2.21 0.35
CA VAL A 89 11.34 0.98 -0.20
C VAL A 89 12.02 0.15 0.88
N ALA A 90 12.77 0.79 1.79
CA ALA A 90 13.39 0.10 2.92
C ALA A 90 12.32 -0.55 3.82
N GLY A 91 11.24 0.16 4.15
CA GLY A 91 10.12 -0.40 4.92
C GLY A 91 9.45 -1.59 4.23
N MET A 92 9.32 -1.59 2.91
CA MET A 92 8.83 -2.75 2.15
C MET A 92 9.78 -3.94 2.25
N GLN A 93 11.09 -3.70 2.15
CA GLN A 93 12.12 -4.73 2.25
C GLN A 93 12.14 -5.34 3.65
N ASP A 94 12.07 -4.52 4.69
CA ASP A 94 12.01 -4.95 6.09
C ASP A 94 10.76 -5.80 6.35
N TYR A 95 9.60 -5.37 5.84
CA TYR A 95 8.36 -6.16 5.91
C TYR A 95 8.51 -7.52 5.22
N ALA A 96 9.08 -7.55 4.01
CA ALA A 96 9.31 -8.79 3.28
C ALA A 96 10.25 -9.73 4.04
N GLN A 97 11.34 -9.19 4.60
CA GLN A 97 12.33 -9.96 5.36
C GLN A 97 11.74 -10.53 6.65
N LEU A 98 11.04 -9.71 7.43
CA LEU A 98 10.40 -10.09 8.69
C LEU A 98 9.47 -11.29 8.52
N HIS A 99 8.73 -11.31 7.42
CA HIS A 99 7.76 -12.37 7.14
C HIS A 99 8.31 -13.49 6.26
N HIS A 100 9.58 -13.44 5.87
CA HIS A 100 10.20 -14.36 4.92
C HIS A 100 9.42 -14.47 3.60
N TYR A 101 8.89 -13.34 3.13
CA TYR A 101 8.13 -13.27 1.89
C TYR A 101 9.04 -13.01 0.69
N HIS A 102 8.69 -13.65 -0.41
CA HIS A 102 9.20 -13.35 -1.74
C HIS A 102 8.05 -12.83 -2.59
N TYR A 103 8.27 -11.73 -3.31
CA TYR A 103 7.31 -11.16 -4.24
C TYR A 103 7.68 -11.55 -5.65
N ASP A 104 6.78 -12.25 -6.33
CA ASP A 104 6.98 -12.67 -7.72
C ASP A 104 6.77 -11.50 -8.69
N ILE A 105 5.91 -10.54 -8.31
CA ILE A 105 5.56 -9.36 -9.09
C ILE A 105 5.52 -8.14 -8.18
N ILE A 106 6.10 -7.05 -8.65
CA ILE A 106 5.90 -5.70 -8.11
C ILE A 106 5.03 -4.95 -9.11
N HIS A 107 3.85 -4.52 -8.68
CA HIS A 107 2.94 -3.70 -9.46
C HIS A 107 2.83 -2.33 -8.79
N SER A 108 3.46 -1.31 -9.37
CA SER A 108 3.42 0.05 -8.82
C SER A 108 2.35 0.90 -9.48
N HIS A 109 1.75 1.79 -8.69
CA HIS A 109 0.82 2.80 -9.14
C HIS A 109 1.26 4.17 -8.63
N TYR A 110 1.49 5.05 -9.62
CA TYR A 110 1.97 6.42 -9.49
C TYR A 110 3.41 6.53 -8.97
#